data_AF-A0A3A8ZTR9-F1
#
_entry.id   AF-A0A3A8ZTR9-F1
#
_cell.length_a   1.000
_cell.length_b   1.000
_cell.length_c   1.000
_cell.angle_alpha   90.00
_cell.angle_beta   90.00
_cell.angle_gamma   90.00
#
_symmetry.space_group_name_H-M   'P 1'
#
loop_
_entity.id
_entity.type
_entity.pdbx_description
1 polymer ?
#
loop_
_entity_poly.entity_id
_entity_poly.type
_entity_poly.pdbx_seq_one_letter_code
_entity_poly.pdbx_strand_id
1 'polypeptide(L)'
;MNVIEEKIREITLLPYEIYTPRLDLAVGALGLEMNAVYSMLHKMQIEFSHAGEYLERGQQKDVKETLEEYEDNLQRMVRRLDKCGQTLAECAPDNENMVQKVCGFLEEYRKNLATLKGMCNQNDWEEKVMEIQKLLMRAADISYQYIKLHLGDTSYLK
;
A
#
# COMPACT_ATOMS: atom_id res chain seq x y z
N MET A 1 1.57 -0.02 19.11
CA MET A 1 1.26 0.92 18.02
C MET A 1 2.10 0.48 16.85
N ASN A 2 1.50 0.18 15.70
CA ASN A 2 2.22 -0.46 14.61
C ASN A 2 3.16 0.56 13.94
N VAL A 3 4.41 0.20 13.59
CA VAL A 3 5.44 1.13 13.06
C VAL A 3 4.90 2.00 11.92
N ILE A 4 4.07 1.43 11.04
CA ILE A 4 3.47 2.17 9.93
C ILE A 4 2.45 3.23 10.36
N GLU A 5 1.71 3.01 11.44
CA GLU A 5 0.75 4.01 11.97
C GLU A 5 1.48 5.22 12.54
N GLU A 6 2.63 4.99 13.16
CA GLU A 6 3.52 6.08 13.61
C GLU A 6 4.06 6.86 12.42
N LYS A 7 4.48 6.17 11.34
CA LYS A 7 4.93 6.83 10.12
C LYS A 7 3.84 7.65 9.42
N ILE A 8 2.59 7.16 9.39
CA ILE A 8 1.46 7.96 8.89
C ILE A 8 1.27 9.21 9.74
N ARG A 9 1.32 9.11 11.08
CA ARG A 9 1.22 10.28 11.98
C ARG A 9 2.34 11.28 11.74
N GLU A 10 3.59 10.84 11.57
CA GLU A 10 4.72 11.72 11.26
C GLU A 10 4.48 12.55 9.98
N ILE A 11 3.82 11.96 8.98
CA ILE A 11 3.47 12.60 7.71
C ILE A 11 2.30 13.57 7.87
N THR A 12 1.30 13.25 8.71
CA THR A 12 0.16 14.17 8.96
C THR A 12 0.57 15.52 9.55
N LEU A 13 1.74 15.57 10.18
CA LEU A 13 2.28 16.77 10.82
C LEU A 13 3.22 17.56 9.91
N LEU A 14 3.33 17.19 8.64
CA LEU A 14 4.19 17.91 7.70
C LEU A 14 3.52 19.23 7.29
N PRO A 15 4.27 20.36 7.31
CA PRO A 15 3.76 21.64 6.84
C PRO A 15 3.83 21.68 5.31
N TYR A 16 2.73 21.36 4.62
CA TYR A 16 2.66 21.29 3.16
C TYR A 16 2.86 22.67 2.49
N GLU A 17 2.59 23.75 3.21
CA GLU A 17 2.67 25.12 2.70
C GLU A 17 4.09 25.58 2.39
N ILE A 18 5.10 24.86 2.89
CA ILE A 18 6.51 25.19 2.70
C ILE A 18 7.21 24.26 1.70
N TYR A 19 6.47 23.40 1.00
CA TYR A 19 7.06 22.49 0.02
C TYR A 19 7.59 23.28 -1.18
N THR A 20 8.80 22.92 -1.62
CA THR A 20 9.27 23.39 -2.92
C THR A 20 8.39 22.80 -4.03
N PRO A 21 8.23 23.48 -5.18
CA PRO A 21 7.40 22.96 -6.27
C PRO A 21 7.80 21.54 -6.72
N ARG A 22 9.09 21.21 -6.65
CA ARG A 22 9.58 19.87 -6.98
C ARG A 22 9.11 18.82 -5.97
N LEU A 23 9.19 19.13 -4.67
CA LEU A 23 8.70 18.23 -3.62
C LEU A 23 7.19 18.06 -3.69
N ASP A 24 6.46 19.15 -3.89
CA ASP A 24 4.99 19.12 -4.00
C ASP A 24 4.54 18.21 -5.15
N LEU A 25 5.15 18.35 -6.33
CA LEU A 25 4.91 17.46 -7.47
C LEU A 25 5.26 15.99 -7.15
N ALA A 26 6.38 15.73 -6.46
CA ALA A 26 6.78 14.37 -6.10
C ALA A 26 5.81 13.72 -5.10
N VAL A 27 5.32 14.50 -4.11
CA VAL A 27 4.32 14.06 -3.13
C VAL A 27 2.96 13.84 -3.81
N GLY A 28 2.55 14.73 -4.71
CA GLY A 28 1.33 14.58 -5.51
C GLY A 28 1.37 13.33 -6.39
N ALA A 29 2.49 13.08 -7.07
CA ALA A 29 2.70 11.87 -7.87
C ALA A 29 2.63 10.59 -7.00
N LEU A 30 3.22 10.63 -5.80
CA LEU A 30 3.06 9.53 -4.84
C LEU A 30 1.59 9.35 -4.42
N GLY A 31 0.86 10.43 -4.17
CA GLY A 31 -0.58 10.36 -3.86
C GLY A 31 -1.38 9.64 -4.95
N LEU A 32 -1.11 9.92 -6.23
CA LEU A 32 -1.75 9.23 -7.35
C LEU A 32 -1.39 7.74 -7.40
N GLU A 33 -0.14 7.38 -7.17
CA GLU A 33 0.26 5.97 -7.10
C GLU A 33 -0.36 5.25 -5.90
N MET A 34 -0.44 5.90 -4.74
CA MET A 34 -1.13 5.36 -3.56
C MET A 34 -2.62 5.15 -3.83
N ASN A 35 -3.27 6.01 -4.63
CA ASN A 35 -4.65 5.80 -5.08
C ASN A 35 -4.81 4.59 -6.02
N ALA A 36 -3.85 4.39 -6.94
CA ALA A 36 -3.83 3.19 -7.77
C ALA A 36 -3.59 1.91 -6.96
N VAL A 37 -2.72 1.97 -5.94
CA VAL A 37 -2.47 0.88 -4.98
C VAL A 37 -3.72 0.58 -4.18
N TYR A 38 -4.37 1.59 -3.59
CA TYR A 38 -5.65 1.45 -2.88
C TYR A 38 -6.70 0.74 -3.73
N SER A 39 -6.91 1.20 -4.96
CA SER A 39 -7.94 0.67 -5.85
C SER A 39 -7.72 -0.83 -6.13
N MET A 40 -6.46 -1.23 -6.36
CA MET A 40 -6.13 -2.63 -6.59
C MET A 40 -6.26 -3.47 -5.31
N LEU A 41 -5.74 -3.00 -4.18
CA LEU A 41 -5.85 -3.71 -2.89
C LEU A 41 -7.30 -3.87 -2.45
N HIS A 42 -8.14 -2.85 -2.67
CA HIS A 42 -9.56 -2.92 -2.35
C HIS A 42 -10.29 -3.93 -3.23
N LYS A 43 -9.99 -3.97 -4.54
CA LYS A 43 -10.50 -5.01 -5.44
C LYS A 43 -10.09 -6.40 -4.96
N MET A 44 -8.81 -6.61 -4.67
CA MET A 44 -8.28 -7.88 -4.15
C MET A 44 -8.97 -8.27 -2.83
N GLN A 45 -9.18 -7.31 -1.93
CA GLN A 45 -9.87 -7.54 -0.66
C GLN A 45 -11.33 -7.98 -0.83
N ILE A 46 -12.05 -7.42 -1.80
CA ILE A 46 -13.43 -7.83 -2.12
C ILE A 46 -13.43 -9.25 -2.71
N GLU A 47 -12.61 -9.51 -3.72
CA GLU A 47 -12.52 -10.82 -4.38
C GLU A 47 -12.12 -11.93 -3.40
N PHE A 48 -11.19 -11.63 -2.50
CA PHE A 48 -10.68 -12.60 -1.53
C PHE A 48 -11.53 -12.73 -0.26
N SER A 49 -12.59 -11.93 -0.10
CA SER A 49 -13.43 -11.92 1.11
C SER A 49 -14.12 -13.28 1.37
N HIS A 50 -14.44 -14.02 0.30
CA HIS A 50 -15.08 -15.34 0.36
C HIS A 50 -14.11 -16.51 0.20
N ALA A 51 -12.79 -16.28 0.26
CA ALA A 51 -11.79 -17.33 0.07
C ALA A 51 -11.95 -18.52 1.03
N GLY A 52 -12.35 -18.28 2.29
CA GLY A 52 -12.64 -19.34 3.26
C GLY A 52 -13.79 -20.24 2.83
N GLU A 53 -14.89 -19.67 2.31
CA GLU A 53 -16.03 -20.44 1.80
C GLU A 53 -15.65 -21.28 0.58
N TYR A 54 -14.78 -20.74 -0.29
CA TYR A 54 -14.26 -21.49 -1.44
C TYR A 54 -13.41 -22.68 -1.01
N LEU A 55 -12.60 -22.55 0.06
CA LEU A 55 -11.86 -23.67 0.62
C LEU A 55 -12.79 -24.77 1.17
N GLU A 56 -13.84 -24.39 1.90
CA GLU A 56 -14.84 -25.34 2.43
C GLU A 56 -15.56 -26.12 1.31
N ARG A 57 -15.70 -25.52 0.12
CA ARG A 57 -16.31 -26.14 -1.07
C ARG A 57 -15.32 -26.96 -1.92
N GLY A 58 -14.07 -27.09 -1.49
CA GLY A 58 -13.04 -27.82 -2.23
C GLY A 58 -12.55 -27.09 -3.49
N GLN A 59 -12.61 -25.75 -3.49
CA GLN A 59 -12.16 -24.91 -4.60
C GLN A 59 -10.73 -24.36 -4.37
N GLN A 60 -9.82 -25.17 -3.83
CA GLN A 60 -8.45 -24.75 -3.52
C GLN A 60 -7.72 -24.19 -4.75
N LYS A 61 -7.96 -24.79 -5.92
CA LYS A 61 -7.32 -24.38 -7.18
C LYS A 61 -7.68 -22.95 -7.57
N ASP A 62 -8.95 -22.57 -7.45
CA ASP A 62 -9.43 -21.22 -7.80
C ASP A 62 -8.83 -20.16 -6.84
N VAL A 63 -8.77 -20.48 -5.54
CA VAL A 63 -8.16 -19.59 -4.54
C VAL A 63 -6.66 -19.46 -4.79
N LYS A 64 -5.97 -20.54 -5.14
CA LYS A 64 -4.54 -20.52 -5.46
C LYS A 64 -4.25 -19.68 -6.71
N GLU A 65 -4.99 -19.86 -7.79
CA GLU A 65 -4.84 -19.04 -9.01
C GLU A 65 -5.03 -17.55 -8.71
N THR A 66 -6.00 -17.22 -7.87
CA THR A 66 -6.21 -15.84 -7.39
C THR A 66 -5.00 -15.31 -6.61
N LEU A 67 -4.40 -16.12 -5.72
CA LEU A 67 -3.22 -15.74 -4.96
C LEU A 67 -1.97 -15.55 -5.84
N GLU A 68 -1.82 -16.35 -6.89
CA GLU A 68 -0.74 -16.19 -7.89
C GLU A 68 -0.88 -14.86 -8.65
N GLU A 69 -2.09 -14.47 -9.05
CA GLU A 69 -2.35 -13.14 -9.62
C GLU A 69 -2.04 -12.01 -8.62
N TYR A 70 -2.33 -12.23 -7.33
CA TYR A 70 -2.08 -11.25 -6.28
C TYR A 70 -0.58 -11.01 -6.08
N GLU A 71 0.25 -12.05 -6.13
CA GLU A 71 1.70 -11.91 -6.06
C GLU A 71 2.23 -10.96 -7.14
N ASP A 72 1.80 -11.18 -8.39
CA ASP A 72 2.19 -10.35 -9.53
C ASP A 72 1.76 -8.89 -9.36
N ASN A 73 0.52 -8.68 -8.92
CA ASN A 73 -0.02 -7.35 -8.66
C ASN A 73 0.75 -6.63 -7.54
N LEU A 74 1.04 -7.31 -6.42
CA LEU A 74 1.80 -6.76 -5.31
C LEU A 74 3.23 -6.42 -5.73
N GLN A 75 3.88 -7.26 -6.54
CA GLN A 75 5.20 -6.96 -7.07
C GLN A 75 5.20 -5.70 -7.93
N ARG A 76 4.20 -5.53 -8.80
CA ARG A 76 4.05 -4.32 -9.62
C ARG A 76 3.81 -3.06 -8.78
N MET A 77 3.03 -3.17 -7.70
CA MET A 77 2.83 -2.05 -6.75
C MET A 77 4.14 -1.64 -6.09
N VAL A 78 4.88 -2.60 -5.51
CA VAL A 78 6.16 -2.33 -4.84
C VAL A 78 7.14 -1.63 -5.78
N ARG A 79 7.28 -2.10 -7.03
CA ARG A 79 8.17 -1.48 -8.02
C ARG A 79 7.78 -0.04 -8.39
N ARG A 80 6.48 0.30 -8.39
CA ARG A 80 6.02 1.67 -8.65
C ARG A 80 6.32 2.57 -7.45
N LEU A 81 6.05 2.09 -6.24
CA LEU A 81 6.39 2.80 -5.01
C LEU A 81 7.90 3.02 -4.84
N ASP A 82 8.73 2.06 -5.28
CA ASP A 82 10.19 2.21 -5.32
C ASP A 82 10.60 3.42 -6.18
N LYS A 83 10.01 3.56 -7.37
CA LYS A 83 10.29 4.68 -8.27
C LYS A 83 9.87 6.01 -7.64
N CYS A 84 8.69 6.08 -7.04
CA CYS A 84 8.26 7.27 -6.30
C CYS A 84 9.23 7.61 -5.16
N GLY A 85 9.69 6.61 -4.41
CA GLY A 85 10.69 6.79 -3.35
C GLY A 85 12.02 7.34 -3.87
N GLN A 86 12.48 6.88 -5.03
CA GLN A 86 13.69 7.43 -5.68
C GLN A 86 13.51 8.91 -6.06
N THR A 87 12.39 9.25 -6.71
CA THR A 87 12.07 10.64 -7.07
C THR A 87 11.97 11.56 -5.84
N LEU A 88 11.37 11.06 -4.74
CA LEU A 88 11.31 11.79 -3.47
C LEU A 88 12.70 11.99 -2.85
N ALA A 89 13.56 10.97 -2.87
CA ALA A 89 14.92 11.06 -2.33
C ALA A 89 15.77 12.12 -3.04
N GLU A 90 15.55 12.35 -4.34
CA GLU A 90 16.23 13.42 -5.08
C GLU A 90 15.79 14.84 -4.65
N CYS A 91 14.71 14.97 -3.90
CA CYS A 91 14.22 16.24 -3.35
C CYS A 91 14.82 16.58 -1.97
N ALA A 92 15.65 15.70 -1.40
CA ALA A 92 16.22 15.84 -0.06
C ALA A 92 17.05 17.12 0.17
N PRO A 93 17.88 17.61 -0.77
CA PRO A 93 18.75 18.78 -0.53
C PRO A 93 18.01 20.05 -0.08
N ASP A 94 16.73 20.18 -0.43
CA ASP A 94 15.91 21.35 -0.12
C ASP A 94 14.89 21.10 1.02
N ASN A 95 14.66 19.84 1.41
CA ASN A 95 13.55 19.44 2.30
C ASN A 95 13.81 18.14 3.09
N GLU A 96 15.05 17.95 3.57
CA GLU A 96 15.56 16.68 4.11
C GLU A 96 14.61 15.99 5.11
N ASN A 97 14.11 16.71 6.11
CA ASN A 97 13.20 16.17 7.13
C ASN A 97 11.88 15.64 6.55
N MET A 98 11.30 16.33 5.56
CA MET A 98 10.04 15.91 4.93
C MET A 98 10.26 14.66 4.08
N VAL A 99 11.31 14.69 3.26
CA VAL A 99 11.69 13.57 2.40
C VAL A 99 11.97 12.34 3.25
N GLN A 100 12.70 12.49 4.37
CA GLN A 100 12.99 11.39 5.28
C GLN A 100 11.72 10.74 5.84
N LYS A 101 10.73 11.55 6.26
CA LYS A 101 9.46 11.03 6.80
C LYS A 101 8.64 10.29 5.74
N VAL A 102 8.49 10.87 4.55
CA VAL A 102 7.73 10.23 3.45
C VAL A 102 8.43 8.97 2.96
N CYS A 103 9.76 8.99 2.80
CA CYS A 103 10.53 7.80 2.43
C CYS A 103 10.49 6.71 3.52
N GLY A 104 10.51 7.10 4.79
CA GLY A 104 10.38 6.17 5.92
C GLY A 104 9.02 5.45 5.92
N PHE A 105 7.94 6.16 5.66
CA PHE A 105 6.63 5.54 5.44
C PHE A 105 6.64 4.58 4.24
N LEU A 106 7.19 5.01 3.10
CA LEU A 106 7.25 4.18 1.90
C LEU A 106 8.03 2.89 2.11
N GLU A 107 9.12 2.93 2.86
CA GLU A 107 9.89 1.74 3.22
C GLU A 107 9.05 0.75 4.03
N GLU A 108 8.40 1.21 5.10
CA GLU A 108 7.55 0.36 5.93
C GLU A 108 6.32 -0.17 5.18
N TYR A 109 5.73 0.65 4.32
CA TYR A 109 4.58 0.22 3.52
C TYR A 109 4.98 -0.85 2.50
N ARG A 110 6.12 -0.69 1.83
CA ARG A 110 6.67 -1.72 0.93
C ARG A 110 7.00 -3.02 1.67
N LYS A 111 7.53 -2.95 2.89
CA LYS A 111 7.74 -4.15 3.73
C LYS A 111 6.42 -4.88 3.98
N ASN A 112 5.36 -4.16 4.34
CA ASN A 112 4.04 -4.77 4.53
C ASN A 112 3.49 -5.44 3.26
N LEU A 113 3.62 -4.79 2.10
CA LEU A 113 3.23 -5.38 0.81
C LEU A 113 4.08 -6.60 0.46
N ALA A 114 5.39 -6.57 0.77
CA ALA A 114 6.28 -7.70 0.55
C ALA A 114 5.95 -8.89 1.47
N THR A 115 5.57 -8.66 2.73
CA THR A 115 5.05 -9.69 3.64
C THR A 115 3.79 -10.33 3.07
N LEU A 116 2.83 -9.52 2.65
CA LEU A 116 1.59 -10.01 2.03
C LEU A 116 1.90 -10.85 0.77
N LYS A 117 2.80 -10.37 -0.10
CA LYS A 117 3.25 -11.11 -1.28
C LYS A 117 3.88 -12.44 -0.92
N GLY A 118 4.72 -12.46 0.12
CA GLY A 118 5.38 -13.67 0.60
C GLY A 118 4.36 -14.73 1.04
N MET A 119 3.28 -14.32 1.70
CA MET A 119 2.22 -15.23 2.14
C MET A 119 1.42 -15.83 0.98
N CYS A 120 1.21 -15.08 -0.10
CA CYS A 120 0.54 -15.59 -1.31
C CYS A 120 1.31 -16.75 -1.98
N ASN A 121 2.64 -16.82 -1.79
CA ASN A 121 3.53 -17.80 -2.45
C ASN A 121 3.95 -18.96 -1.53
N GLN A 122 3.47 -19.01 -0.28
CA GLN A 122 3.85 -20.09 0.63
C GLN A 122 2.98 -21.34 0.41
N ASN A 123 3.56 -22.52 0.60
CA ASN A 123 2.85 -23.79 0.43
C ASN A 123 1.72 -24.01 1.46
N ASP A 124 1.74 -23.29 2.58
CA ASP A 124 0.75 -23.32 3.66
C ASP A 124 -0.26 -22.16 3.58
N TRP A 125 -0.48 -21.60 2.39
CA TRP A 125 -1.38 -20.46 2.16
C TRP A 125 -2.82 -20.71 2.64
N GLU A 126 -3.29 -21.96 2.62
CA GLU A 126 -4.63 -22.35 3.08
C GLU A 126 -4.85 -22.01 4.56
N GLU A 127 -3.84 -22.23 5.40
CA GLU A 127 -3.88 -21.91 6.84
C GLU A 127 -3.81 -20.40 7.09
N LYS A 128 -3.38 -19.64 6.08
CA LYS A 128 -3.11 -18.20 6.15
C LYS A 128 -4.19 -17.32 5.56
N VAL A 129 -5.27 -17.88 5.00
CA VAL A 129 -6.35 -17.11 4.35
C VAL A 129 -6.85 -15.96 5.22
N MET A 130 -7.14 -16.22 6.49
CA MET A 130 -7.63 -15.18 7.42
C MET A 130 -6.60 -14.09 7.68
N GLU A 131 -5.31 -14.42 7.69
CA GLU A 131 -4.23 -13.44 7.88
C GLU A 131 -3.99 -12.62 6.62
N ILE A 132 -4.02 -13.25 5.44
CA ILE A 132 -3.97 -12.59 4.13
C ILE A 132 -5.11 -11.59 3.99
N GLN A 133 -6.36 -11.97 4.35
CA GLN A 133 -7.52 -11.07 4.36
C GLN A 133 -7.30 -9.85 5.26
N LYS A 134 -6.80 -10.06 6.49
CA LYS A 134 -6.51 -8.96 7.43
C LYS A 134 -5.44 -8.03 6.89
N LEU A 135 -4.37 -8.56 6.29
CA LEU A 135 -3.30 -7.76 5.71
C LEU A 135 -3.76 -6.99 4.48
N LEU A 136 -4.58 -7.58 3.60
CA LEU A 136 -5.20 -6.88 2.47
C LEU A 136 -6.05 -5.69 2.94
N MET A 137 -6.96 -5.92 3.89
CA MET A 137 -7.80 -4.87 4.47
C MET A 137 -6.95 -3.74 5.08
N ARG A 138 -5.90 -4.12 5.83
CA ARG A 138 -5.00 -3.16 6.47
C ARG A 138 -4.16 -2.37 5.46
N ALA A 139 -3.65 -3.02 4.41
CA ALA A 139 -2.88 -2.35 3.37
C ALA A 139 -3.74 -1.36 2.56
N ALA A 140 -5.01 -1.73 2.30
CA ALA A 140 -5.98 -0.83 1.68
C ALA A 140 -6.29 0.37 2.58
N ASP A 141 -6.54 0.14 3.87
CA ASP A 141 -6.81 1.22 4.83
C ASP A 141 -5.63 2.21 4.95
N ILE A 142 -4.39 1.70 5.03
CA ILE A 142 -3.19 2.54 5.05
C ILE A 142 -3.07 3.40 3.78
N SER A 143 -3.34 2.82 2.60
CA SER A 143 -3.35 3.60 1.37
C SER A 143 -4.41 4.68 1.39
N TYR A 144 -5.61 4.36 1.87
CA TYR A 144 -6.70 5.31 1.99
C TYR A 144 -6.40 6.46 2.95
N GLN A 145 -5.78 6.16 4.10
CA GLN A 145 -5.31 7.19 5.03
C GLN A 145 -4.28 8.12 4.38
N TYR A 146 -3.32 7.57 3.61
CA TYR A 146 -2.36 8.39 2.87
C TYR A 146 -3.07 9.31 1.85
N ILE A 147 -3.98 8.76 1.05
CA ILE A 147 -4.73 9.52 0.04
C ILE A 147 -5.48 10.69 0.68
N LYS A 148 -6.17 10.45 1.79
CA LYS A 148 -6.90 11.51 2.52
C LYS A 148 -6.03 12.69 2.93
N LEU A 149 -4.77 12.43 3.29
CA LEU A 149 -3.83 13.46 3.70
C LEU A 149 -3.32 14.30 2.53
N HIS A 150 -3.12 13.68 1.37
CA HIS A 150 -2.36 14.27 0.27
C HIS A 150 -3.20 14.69 -0.94
N LEU A 151 -4.36 14.06 -1.14
CA LEU A 151 -5.29 14.37 -2.24
C LEU A 151 -6.64 14.91 -1.74
N GLY A 152 -6.81 15.03 -0.41
CA GLY A 152 -8.10 15.33 0.23
C GLY A 152 -9.03 14.12 0.25
N ASP A 153 -10.20 14.28 0.87
CA ASP A 153 -11.22 13.22 0.87
C ASP A 153 -11.83 13.08 -0.54
N THR A 154 -11.34 12.11 -1.31
CA THR A 154 -11.83 11.80 -2.65
C THR A 154 -13.05 10.87 -2.65
N SER A 155 -13.61 10.54 -1.47
CA SER A 155 -14.79 9.66 -1.36
C SER A 155 -16.04 10.19 -2.07
N TYR A 156 -16.05 11.47 -2.44
CA TYR A 156 -17.09 12.12 -3.24
C TYR A 156 -16.95 11.93 -4.76
N LEU A 157 -15.87 11.31 -5.25
CA LEU A 157 -15.64 11.06 -6.69
C LEU A 157 -16.16 9.69 -7.17
N LYS A 158 -17.16 9.13 -6.49
CA LYS A 158 -17.89 7.94 -6.96
C LYS A 158 -19.09 8.32 -7.82
#